data_AF-A0A8C1GVG3-F1
#
_entry.id   AF-A0A8C1GVG3-F1
#
_cell.length_a   1.000
_cell.length_b   1.000
_cell.length_c   1.000
_cell.angle_alpha   90.00
_cell.angle_beta   90.00
_cell.angle_gamma   90.00
#
_symmetry.space_group_name_H-M   'P 1'
#
loop_
_entity.id
_entity.type
_entity.pdbx_description
1 polymer ?
#
loop_
_entity_poly.entity_id
_entity_poly.type
_entity_poly.pdbx_seq_one_letter_code
_entity_poly.pdbx_strand_id
1 'polypeptide(L)'
;MLLYGLLAVRSSELHLNSEGLSVEVVVASHPKMYENTYANIKMYLYLSSSGSDSVTVRSSRAAVVCLALLCVLLLTAVIVLCVHIYTNNTNYTQERDQLLTKINNLTEERDQILTKYINMTNERDGLLIKNDKLGKQKDQFSQERNQLQKILNETGDLELQLNNLLLLKTSFIIQCTVGGNHELTAELLMFTDGWLYSNFSFYFISSLKKSWTESRRYCTERGADLIIINNREKQEFAKRFSNGNEFWIGLTDSDKEGNWKWVDGTELNILIYTFSFWRSGEPNGKSGENCVVSFSSGWRDHPCNNAFRWICEKKTLSNELHIKTTDM
;
A
#
# COMPACT_ATOMS: atom_id res chain seq x y z
N MET A 1 -11.48 39.63 69.41
CA MET A 1 -11.79 38.20 69.40
C MET A 1 -11.18 37.60 68.15
N LEU A 2 -10.05 36.91 68.33
CA LEU A 2 -9.59 35.87 67.42
C LEU A 2 -10.68 34.79 67.30
N LEU A 3 -10.84 34.13 66.15
CA LEU A 3 -10.59 32.69 65.99
C LEU A 3 -11.08 32.13 64.62
N TYR A 4 -10.11 31.57 63.88
CA TYR A 4 -10.09 30.35 63.04
C TYR A 4 -11.13 30.09 61.93
N GLY A 5 -10.60 29.90 60.72
CA GLY A 5 -11.09 28.92 59.75
C GLY A 5 -9.90 28.13 59.21
N LEU A 6 -9.57 27.00 59.85
CA LEU A 6 -8.63 26.01 59.34
C LEU A 6 -9.14 25.46 58.01
N LEU A 7 -8.38 25.64 56.92
CA LEU A 7 -8.52 24.81 55.73
C LEU A 7 -7.71 23.52 55.98
N ALA A 8 -8.40 22.48 56.44
CA ALA A 8 -7.86 21.13 56.48
C ALA A 8 -7.87 20.55 55.06
N VAL A 9 -6.68 20.37 54.47
CA VAL A 9 -6.51 19.51 53.29
C VAL A 9 -6.48 18.08 53.80
N ARG A 10 -7.59 17.35 53.67
CA ARG A 10 -7.64 15.91 53.93
C ARG A 10 -7.08 15.19 52.69
N SER A 11 -6.01 14.43 52.88
CA SER A 11 -5.41 13.57 51.85
C SER A 11 -6.45 12.60 51.28
N SER A 12 -6.61 12.58 49.97
CA SER A 12 -7.42 11.57 49.29
C SER A 12 -6.59 10.30 49.08
N GLU A 13 -7.01 9.20 49.69
CA GLU A 13 -6.55 7.86 49.34
C GLU A 13 -6.99 7.53 47.91
N LEU A 14 -6.04 7.09 47.07
CA LEU A 14 -6.30 6.49 45.78
C LEU A 14 -6.88 5.08 46.01
N HIS A 15 -8.15 4.89 45.65
CA HIS A 15 -8.65 3.55 45.34
C HIS A 15 -8.93 3.44 43.84
N LEU A 16 -8.11 2.61 43.19
CA LEU A 16 -8.33 2.09 41.85
C LEU A 16 -9.62 1.26 41.83
N ASN A 17 -10.52 1.55 40.89
CA ASN A 17 -11.37 0.53 40.26
C ASN A 17 -11.79 0.96 38.86
N SER A 18 -11.94 -0.06 38.01
CA SER A 18 -12.25 0.00 36.59
C SER A 18 -13.68 0.49 36.35
N GLU A 19 -13.84 1.77 36.02
CA GLU A 19 -14.85 2.35 35.12
C GLU A 19 -14.64 3.87 35.10
N GLY A 20 -14.96 4.53 33.98
CA GLY A 20 -14.46 5.85 33.59
C GLY A 20 -14.48 6.95 34.66
N LEU A 21 -13.41 7.74 34.69
CA LEU A 21 -13.22 8.87 35.60
C LEU A 21 -14.17 10.02 35.21
N SER A 22 -15.22 10.25 36.00
CA SER A 22 -15.96 11.51 36.00
C SER A 22 -15.51 12.35 37.20
N VAL A 23 -14.91 13.51 36.92
CA VAL A 23 -14.50 14.47 37.94
C VAL A 23 -15.48 15.63 37.87
N GLU A 24 -16.47 15.62 38.77
CA GLU A 24 -17.41 16.73 38.92
C GLU A 24 -16.81 17.76 39.90
N VAL A 25 -16.30 18.88 39.37
CA VAL A 25 -15.80 19.99 40.18
C VAL A 25 -16.92 20.99 40.39
N VAL A 26 -17.58 20.93 41.55
CA VAL A 26 -18.58 21.93 41.97
C VAL A 26 -17.85 23.16 42.50
N VAL A 27 -17.80 24.23 41.70
CA VAL A 27 -17.31 25.54 42.14
C VAL A 27 -18.49 26.36 42.66
N ALA A 28 -18.60 26.50 43.99
CA ALA A 28 -19.60 27.37 44.60
C ALA A 28 -19.19 28.85 44.46
N SER A 29 -19.86 29.59 43.59
CA SER A 29 -19.77 31.04 43.51
C SER A 29 -20.71 31.71 44.54
N HIS A 30 -20.16 32.42 45.52
CA HIS A 30 -20.94 33.33 46.38
C HIS A 30 -20.62 34.79 46.05
N PRO A 31 -21.59 35.59 45.53
CA PRO A 31 -21.47 37.03 45.44
C PRO A 31 -22.14 37.69 46.66
N LYS A 32 -21.38 38.46 47.44
CA LYS A 32 -21.82 39.69 48.17
C LYS A 32 -20.73 40.17 49.12
N MET A 33 -20.16 41.34 48.84
CA MET A 33 -19.47 42.16 49.84
C MET A 33 -20.01 43.60 49.80
N TYR A 34 -20.62 43.98 50.94
CA TYR A 34 -20.73 45.31 51.54
C TYR A 34 -21.55 46.44 50.86
N GLU A 35 -22.85 46.46 51.17
CA GLU A 35 -23.52 47.70 51.60
C GLU A 35 -23.24 47.91 53.10
N ASN A 36 -22.26 48.74 53.46
CA ASN A 36 -22.26 49.62 54.66
C ASN A 36 -20.84 50.09 54.97
N THR A 37 -20.46 51.25 54.43
CA THR A 37 -19.29 51.99 54.93
C THR A 37 -19.53 53.50 55.06
N TYR A 38 -20.73 54.00 54.70
CA TYR A 38 -21.06 55.43 54.74
C TYR A 38 -21.85 55.87 55.99
N ALA A 39 -22.29 54.96 56.86
CA ALA A 39 -23.08 55.31 58.05
C ALA A 39 -22.23 55.67 59.29
N ASN A 40 -20.96 55.24 59.38
CA ASN A 40 -20.16 55.38 60.61
C ASN A 40 -19.27 56.64 60.69
N ILE A 41 -19.22 57.48 59.65
CA ILE A 41 -18.47 58.75 59.70
C ILE A 41 -19.30 59.89 60.33
N LYS A 42 -20.63 59.76 60.38
CA LYS A 42 -21.53 60.82 60.88
C LYS A 42 -21.68 60.84 62.41
N MET A 43 -21.20 59.84 63.14
CA MET A 43 -21.32 59.77 64.62
C MET A 43 -20.11 60.36 65.37
N TYR A 44 -19.00 60.66 64.68
CA TYR A 44 -17.80 61.22 65.33
C TYR A 44 -17.72 62.76 65.32
N LEU A 45 -18.65 63.46 64.66
CA LEU A 45 -18.62 64.93 64.54
C LEU A 45 -19.58 65.68 65.47
N TYR A 46 -20.31 65.02 66.39
CA TYR A 46 -21.27 65.69 67.29
C TYR A 46 -20.90 65.72 68.78
N LEU A 47 -19.67 65.38 69.16
CA LEU A 47 -19.22 65.47 70.56
C LEU A 47 -17.95 66.32 70.66
N SER A 48 -18.10 67.62 70.45
CA SER A 48 -17.08 68.62 70.83
C SER A 48 -17.73 69.98 71.05
N SER A 49 -18.47 70.13 72.14
CA SER A 49 -18.72 71.46 72.72
C SER A 49 -18.85 71.39 74.25
N SER A 50 -17.76 71.69 74.96
CA SER A 50 -17.77 72.60 76.12
C SER A 50 -16.36 72.76 76.71
N GLY A 51 -15.98 74.01 77.01
CA GLY A 51 -15.12 74.37 78.14
C GLY A 51 -13.59 74.44 77.97
N SER A 52 -13.08 75.65 77.70
CA SER A 52 -11.87 76.33 78.20
C SER A 52 -10.67 75.53 78.79
N ASP A 53 -9.48 75.65 78.18
CA ASP A 53 -8.34 76.37 78.78
C ASP A 53 -7.15 76.51 77.81
N SER A 54 -6.61 77.73 77.75
CA SER A 54 -5.57 78.17 76.83
C SER A 54 -4.17 77.77 77.33
N VAL A 55 -3.57 76.78 76.66
CA VAL A 55 -2.13 76.56 76.33
C VAL A 55 -1.88 75.06 76.00
N THR A 56 -2.78 74.15 76.35
CA THR A 56 -2.72 72.71 76.03
C THR A 56 -3.52 72.28 74.79
N VAL A 57 -4.25 73.20 74.14
CA VAL A 57 -5.18 72.89 73.01
C VAL A 57 -4.53 73.00 71.61
N ARG A 58 -3.37 73.65 71.47
CA ARG A 58 -2.64 73.71 70.19
C ARG A 58 -1.86 72.44 69.87
N SER A 59 -1.34 71.77 70.90
CA SER A 59 -0.60 70.49 70.79
C SER A 59 -1.52 69.32 70.43
N SER A 60 -2.73 69.24 71.02
CA SER A 60 -3.69 68.16 70.78
C SER A 60 -4.32 68.19 69.38
N ARG A 61 -4.56 69.39 68.81
CA ARG A 61 -5.08 69.52 67.43
C ARG A 61 -4.09 69.05 66.37
N ALA A 62 -2.80 69.34 66.56
CA ALA A 62 -1.74 68.84 65.68
C ALA A 62 -1.62 67.31 65.76
N ALA A 63 -1.69 66.73 66.97
CA ALA A 63 -1.66 65.29 67.17
C ALA A 63 -2.84 64.57 66.49
N VAL A 64 -4.06 65.12 66.57
CA VAL A 64 -5.25 64.57 65.91
C VAL A 64 -5.14 64.64 64.38
N VAL A 65 -4.62 65.75 63.84
CA VAL A 65 -4.38 65.89 62.39
C VAL A 65 -3.31 64.88 61.93
N CYS A 66 -2.23 64.70 62.68
CA CYS A 66 -1.21 63.70 62.37
C CYS A 66 -1.76 62.27 62.42
N LEU A 67 -2.57 61.92 63.43
CA LEU A 67 -3.25 60.62 63.52
C LEU A 67 -4.21 60.39 62.36
N ALA A 68 -5.01 61.39 61.99
CA ALA A 68 -5.90 61.31 60.84
C ALA A 68 -5.13 61.11 59.53
N LEU A 69 -4.03 61.84 59.33
CA LEU A 69 -3.16 61.68 58.17
C LEU A 69 -2.50 60.29 58.13
N LEU A 70 -2.03 59.78 59.28
CA LEU A 70 -1.49 58.43 59.38
C LEU A 70 -2.55 57.36 59.07
N CYS A 71 -3.77 57.51 59.57
CA CYS A 71 -4.88 56.62 59.25
C CYS A 71 -5.21 56.66 57.75
N VAL A 72 -5.24 57.84 57.12
CA VAL A 72 -5.47 57.97 55.68
C VAL A 72 -4.35 57.29 54.90
N LEU A 73 -3.08 57.51 55.26
CA LEU A 73 -1.93 56.87 54.62
C LEU A 73 -1.99 55.33 54.74
N LEU A 74 -2.29 54.81 55.93
CA LEU A 74 -2.44 53.37 56.16
C LEU A 74 -3.61 52.79 55.34
N LEU A 75 -4.76 53.48 55.30
CA LEU A 75 -5.89 53.06 54.48
C LEU A 75 -5.54 53.04 52.99
N THR A 76 -4.83 54.05 52.49
CA THR A 76 -4.39 54.06 51.07
C THR A 76 -3.42 52.92 50.77
N ALA A 77 -2.48 52.62 51.67
CA ALA A 77 -1.55 51.51 51.50
C ALA A 77 -2.28 50.15 51.48
N VAL A 78 -3.26 49.95 52.37
CA VAL A 78 -4.10 48.74 52.38
C VAL A 78 -4.91 48.62 51.10
N ILE A 79 -5.51 49.71 50.60
CA ILE A 79 -6.28 49.70 49.34
C ILE A 79 -5.37 49.33 48.16
N VAL A 80 -4.18 49.93 48.06
CA VAL A 80 -3.21 49.61 47.00
C VAL A 80 -2.78 48.14 47.06
N LEU A 81 -2.51 47.62 48.26
CA LEU A 81 -2.19 46.20 48.46
C LEU A 81 -3.36 45.29 48.06
N CYS A 82 -4.60 45.63 48.46
CA CYS A 82 -5.80 44.89 48.07
C CYS A 82 -5.99 44.86 46.56
N VAL A 83 -5.81 46.00 45.87
CA VAL A 83 -5.90 46.08 44.41
C VAL A 83 -4.79 45.27 43.74
N HIS A 84 -3.57 45.32 44.26
CA HIS A 84 -2.45 44.54 43.72
C HIS A 84 -2.69 43.02 43.88
N ILE A 85 -3.13 42.57 45.06
CA ILE A 85 -3.48 41.16 45.31
C ILE A 85 -4.63 40.72 44.42
N TYR A 86 -5.68 41.55 44.29
CA TYR A 86 -6.81 41.25 43.42
C TYR A 86 -6.38 41.09 41.95
N THR A 87 -5.57 42.02 41.45
CA THR A 87 -5.07 42.01 40.07
C THR A 87 -4.21 40.77 39.79
N ASN A 88 -3.29 40.43 40.71
CA ASN A 88 -2.47 39.24 40.58
C ASN A 88 -3.33 37.96 40.60
N ASN A 89 -4.30 37.86 41.52
CA ASN A 89 -5.21 36.72 41.58
C ASN A 89 -6.04 36.56 40.30
N THR A 90 -6.51 37.67 39.70
CA THR A 90 -7.21 37.61 38.41
C THR A 90 -6.29 37.14 37.28
N ASN A 91 -5.03 37.61 37.26
CA ASN A 91 -4.06 37.17 36.26
C ASN A 91 -3.75 35.67 36.38
N TYR A 92 -3.52 35.17 37.60
CA TYR A 92 -3.32 33.73 37.85
C TYR A 92 -4.53 32.89 37.45
N THR A 93 -5.75 33.40 37.66
CA THR A 93 -6.98 32.72 37.24
C THR A 93 -7.06 32.63 35.72
N GLN A 94 -6.72 33.72 35.01
CA GLN A 94 -6.69 33.74 33.55
C GLN A 94 -5.63 32.79 32.96
N GLU A 95 -4.41 32.78 33.50
CA GLU A 95 -3.35 31.86 33.09
C GLU A 95 -3.76 30.40 33.30
N ARG A 96 -4.39 30.08 34.45
CA ARG A 96 -4.91 28.74 34.74
C ARG A 96 -5.97 28.31 33.74
N ASP A 97 -6.92 29.18 33.40
CA ASP A 97 -8.01 28.85 32.48
C ASP A 97 -7.50 28.68 31.03
N GLN A 98 -6.47 29.45 30.63
CA GLN A 98 -5.74 29.23 29.38
C GLN A 98 -5.04 27.87 29.35
N LEU A 99 -4.37 27.49 30.45
CA LEU A 99 -3.72 26.18 30.55
C LEU A 99 -4.72 25.03 30.53
N LEU A 100 -5.85 25.16 31.21
CA LEU A 100 -6.94 24.17 31.20
C LEU A 100 -7.48 23.97 29.79
N THR A 101 -7.70 25.05 29.04
CA THR A 101 -8.15 24.98 27.64
C THR A 101 -7.11 24.24 26.78
N LYS A 102 -5.83 24.55 26.96
CA LYS A 102 -4.74 23.88 26.24
C LYS A 102 -4.67 22.38 26.55
N ILE A 103 -4.84 22.00 27.82
CA ILE A 103 -4.86 20.60 28.25
C ILE A 103 -6.04 19.85 27.63
N ASN A 104 -7.22 20.46 27.60
CA ASN A 104 -8.41 19.84 27.00
C ASN A 104 -8.22 19.60 25.50
N ASN A 105 -7.74 20.61 24.76
CA ASN A 105 -7.45 20.46 23.33
C ASN A 105 -6.42 19.36 23.06
N LEU A 106 -5.33 19.30 23.85
CA LEU A 106 -4.33 18.24 23.73
C LEU A 106 -4.89 16.85 24.08
N THR A 107 -5.85 16.78 25.00
CA THR A 107 -6.53 15.53 25.35
C THR A 107 -7.40 15.04 24.20
N GLU A 108 -8.13 15.94 23.55
CA GLU A 108 -8.92 15.63 22.35
C GLU A 108 -8.02 15.16 21.18
N GLU A 109 -6.92 15.86 20.92
CA GLU A 109 -5.94 15.46 19.91
C GLU A 109 -5.38 14.06 20.20
N ARG A 110 -5.01 13.78 21.45
CA ARG A 110 -4.55 12.45 21.89
C ARG A 110 -5.59 11.38 21.60
N ASP A 111 -6.86 11.63 21.91
CA ASP A 111 -7.94 10.63 21.76
C ASP A 111 -8.27 10.37 20.29
N GLN A 112 -8.18 11.39 19.44
CA GLN A 112 -8.27 11.24 17.99
C GLN A 112 -7.12 10.38 17.45
N ILE A 113 -5.88 10.65 17.88
CA ILE A 113 -4.71 9.87 17.48
C ILE A 113 -4.83 8.42 17.96
N LEU A 114 -5.28 8.20 19.20
CA LEU A 114 -5.46 6.87 19.78
C LEU A 114 -6.50 6.07 18.97
N THR A 115 -7.61 6.70 18.62
CA THR A 115 -8.65 6.10 17.77
C THR A 115 -8.08 5.67 16.42
N LYS A 116 -7.30 6.56 15.78
CA LYS A 116 -6.63 6.27 14.50
C LYS A 116 -5.65 5.12 14.65
N TYR A 117 -4.87 5.08 15.73
CA TYR A 117 -3.92 4.01 16.01
C TYR A 117 -4.61 2.65 16.18
N ILE A 118 -5.73 2.59 16.91
CA ILE A 118 -6.53 1.37 17.08
C ILE A 118 -7.07 0.89 15.73
N ASN A 119 -7.65 1.78 14.92
CA ASN A 119 -8.15 1.40 13.60
C ASN A 119 -7.05 0.85 12.70
N MET A 120 -5.88 1.52 12.64
CA MET A 120 -4.74 1.03 11.86
C MET A 120 -4.20 -0.31 12.37
N THR A 121 -4.30 -0.57 13.68
CA THR A 121 -3.90 -1.86 14.26
C THR A 121 -4.86 -2.97 13.84
N ASN A 122 -6.17 -2.72 13.89
CA ASN A 122 -7.18 -3.67 13.42
C ASN A 122 -7.03 -3.98 11.92
N GLU A 123 -6.75 -2.96 11.09
CA GLU A 123 -6.48 -3.14 9.67
C GLU A 123 -5.22 -4.00 9.44
N ARG A 124 -4.14 -3.74 10.18
CA ARG A 124 -2.92 -4.55 10.13
C ARG A 124 -3.20 -6.01 10.47
N ASP A 125 -3.94 -6.26 11.54
CA ASP A 125 -4.25 -7.62 12.00
C ASP A 125 -5.14 -8.37 10.98
N GLY A 126 -6.11 -7.67 10.39
CA GLY A 126 -6.92 -8.21 9.29
C GLY A 126 -6.08 -8.59 8.06
N LEU A 127 -5.09 -7.76 7.71
CA LEU A 127 -4.16 -8.06 6.62
C LEU A 127 -3.25 -9.25 6.94
N LEU A 128 -2.79 -9.40 8.17
CA LEU A 128 -1.98 -10.55 8.60
C LEU A 128 -2.75 -11.86 8.43
N ILE A 129 -4.01 -11.91 8.83
CA ILE A 129 -4.89 -13.08 8.64
C ILE A 129 -5.07 -13.39 7.15
N LYS A 130 -5.32 -12.37 6.33
CA LYS A 130 -5.45 -12.54 4.88
C LYS A 130 -4.17 -13.08 4.25
N ASN A 131 -3.00 -12.61 4.71
CA ASN A 131 -1.71 -13.07 4.23
C ASN A 131 -1.42 -14.53 4.62
N ASP A 132 -1.78 -14.95 5.84
CA ASP A 132 -1.70 -16.36 6.26
C ASP A 132 -2.58 -17.27 5.39
N LYS A 133 -3.81 -16.84 5.10
CA LYS A 133 -4.72 -17.57 4.19
C LYS A 133 -4.14 -17.71 2.78
N LEU A 134 -3.57 -16.62 2.25
CA LEU A 134 -2.91 -16.63 0.94
C LEU A 134 -1.67 -17.55 0.94
N GLY A 135 -0.90 -17.58 2.03
CA GLY A 135 0.21 -18.51 2.21
C GLY A 135 -0.24 -19.97 2.10
N LYS A 136 -1.31 -20.33 2.81
CA LYS A 136 -1.91 -21.68 2.74
C LYS A 136 -2.39 -22.05 1.34
N GLN A 137 -3.05 -21.11 0.63
CA GLN A 137 -3.47 -21.33 -0.75
C GLN A 137 -2.28 -21.53 -1.70
N LYS A 138 -1.22 -20.74 -1.53
CA LYS A 138 0.02 -20.87 -2.31
C LYS A 138 0.67 -22.24 -2.11
N ASP A 139 0.70 -22.73 -0.86
CA ASP A 139 1.25 -24.04 -0.55
C ASP A 139 0.42 -25.16 -1.19
N GLN A 140 -0.91 -25.06 -1.15
CA GLN A 140 -1.81 -25.98 -1.83
C GLN A 140 -1.55 -26.01 -3.35
N PHE A 141 -1.51 -24.85 -4.01
CA PHE A 141 -1.21 -24.80 -5.45
C PHE A 141 0.18 -25.34 -5.79
N SER A 142 1.16 -25.12 -4.91
CA SER A 142 2.50 -25.69 -5.08
C SER A 142 2.48 -27.22 -5.04
N GLN A 143 1.70 -27.81 -4.13
CA GLN A 143 1.50 -29.26 -4.07
C GLN A 143 0.79 -29.80 -5.32
N GLU A 144 -0.30 -29.17 -5.74
CA GLU A 144 -1.03 -29.54 -6.96
C GLU A 144 -0.12 -29.49 -8.19
N ARG A 145 0.67 -28.42 -8.34
CA ARG A 145 1.65 -28.29 -9.44
C ARG A 145 2.68 -29.41 -9.41
N ASN A 146 3.20 -29.78 -8.24
CA ASN A 146 4.18 -30.87 -8.12
C ASN A 146 3.56 -32.23 -8.51
N GLN A 147 2.29 -32.46 -8.16
CA GLN A 147 1.56 -33.65 -8.58
C GLN A 147 1.36 -33.67 -10.10
N LEU A 148 0.93 -32.54 -10.68
CA LEU A 148 0.75 -32.41 -12.13
C LEU A 148 2.07 -32.62 -12.88
N GLN A 149 3.19 -32.10 -12.37
CA GLN A 149 4.51 -32.32 -12.97
C GLN A 149 4.90 -33.79 -12.98
N LYS A 150 4.56 -34.54 -11.92
CA LYS A 150 4.80 -35.99 -11.87
C LYS A 150 3.99 -36.71 -12.96
N ILE A 151 2.71 -36.39 -13.09
CA ILE A 151 1.82 -36.96 -14.12
C ILE A 151 2.32 -36.60 -15.53
N LEU A 152 2.77 -35.36 -15.73
CA LEU A 152 3.32 -34.92 -17.02
C LEU A 152 4.56 -35.74 -17.41
N ASN A 153 5.45 -35.99 -16.45
CA ASN A 153 6.64 -36.80 -16.69
C ASN A 153 6.27 -38.26 -17.02
N GLU A 154 5.30 -38.84 -16.32
CA GLU A 154 4.79 -40.20 -16.60
C GLU A 154 4.14 -40.28 -17.99
N THR A 155 3.40 -39.24 -18.39
CA THR A 155 2.75 -39.16 -19.70
C THR A 155 3.79 -39.06 -20.83
N GLY A 156 4.85 -38.27 -20.64
CA GLY A 156 5.95 -38.18 -21.61
C GLY A 156 6.69 -39.51 -21.81
N ASP A 157 6.87 -40.30 -20.74
CA ASP A 157 7.46 -41.64 -20.86
C ASP A 157 6.53 -42.59 -21.65
N LEU A 158 5.22 -42.53 -21.40
CA LEU A 158 4.22 -43.29 -22.16
C LEU A 158 4.18 -42.87 -23.63
N GLU A 159 4.29 -41.57 -23.95
CA GLU A 159 4.39 -41.09 -25.34
C GLU A 159 5.66 -41.61 -26.02
N LEU A 160 6.80 -41.63 -25.33
CA LEU A 160 8.04 -42.22 -25.86
C LEU A 160 7.90 -43.72 -26.11
N GLN A 161 7.29 -44.45 -25.19
CA GLN A 161 7.01 -45.88 -25.35
C GLN A 161 6.06 -46.12 -26.53
N LEU A 162 5.01 -45.31 -26.67
CA LEU A 162 4.06 -45.40 -27.77
C LEU A 162 4.72 -45.09 -29.12
N ASN A 163 5.57 -44.07 -29.18
CA ASN A 163 6.32 -43.71 -30.39
C ASN A 163 7.32 -44.81 -30.78
N ASN A 164 8.02 -45.41 -29.82
CA ASN A 164 8.88 -46.56 -30.07
C ASN A 164 8.09 -47.76 -30.57
N LEU A 165 6.91 -48.03 -29.98
CA LEU A 165 6.02 -49.10 -30.45
C LEU A 165 5.47 -48.81 -31.85
N LEU A 166 5.15 -47.55 -32.15
CA LEU A 166 4.71 -47.11 -33.47
C LEU A 166 5.83 -47.28 -34.49
N LEU A 167 7.07 -46.89 -34.16
CA LEU A 167 8.26 -47.09 -34.99
C LEU A 167 8.54 -48.58 -35.26
N LEU A 168 8.37 -49.44 -34.26
CA LEU A 168 8.50 -50.89 -34.43
C LEU A 168 7.39 -51.44 -35.33
N LYS A 169 6.14 -51.00 -35.14
CA LYS A 169 5.01 -51.39 -36.00
C LYS A 169 5.18 -50.89 -37.43
N THR A 170 5.64 -49.66 -37.63
CA THR A 170 5.87 -49.11 -38.97
C THR A 170 7.06 -49.78 -39.63
N SER A 171 8.13 -50.08 -38.90
CA SER A 171 9.24 -50.90 -39.41
C SER A 171 8.77 -52.30 -39.85
N PHE A 172 7.90 -52.94 -39.06
CA PHE A 172 7.33 -54.25 -39.38
C PHE A 172 6.38 -54.18 -40.59
N ILE A 173 5.51 -53.17 -40.64
CA ILE A 173 4.64 -52.92 -41.80
C ILE A 173 5.47 -52.63 -43.05
N ILE A 174 6.50 -51.77 -42.97
CA ILE A 174 7.43 -51.49 -44.07
C ILE A 174 8.05 -52.79 -44.60
N GLN A 175 8.53 -53.65 -43.69
CA GLN A 175 9.12 -54.94 -44.03
C GLN A 175 8.10 -55.92 -44.65
N CYS A 176 6.82 -55.83 -44.28
CA CYS A 176 5.73 -56.57 -44.93
C CYS A 176 5.27 -55.93 -46.27
N THR A 177 5.39 -54.61 -46.45
CA THR A 177 4.99 -53.85 -47.66
C THR A 177 6.06 -53.75 -48.74
N VAL A 178 7.22 -54.39 -48.56
CA VAL A 178 8.15 -54.68 -49.68
C VAL A 178 7.46 -55.56 -50.76
N GLY A 179 6.22 -56.02 -50.54
CA GLY A 179 5.27 -56.45 -51.56
C GLY A 179 4.20 -55.39 -51.94
N GLY A 180 4.61 -54.18 -52.35
CA GLY A 180 3.82 -53.23 -53.15
C GLY A 180 2.58 -52.60 -52.50
N ASN A 181 2.61 -51.27 -52.26
CA ASN A 181 1.54 -50.29 -52.55
C ASN A 181 1.87 -48.93 -51.90
N HIS A 182 1.95 -47.88 -52.74
CA HIS A 182 2.48 -46.54 -52.42
C HIS A 182 1.50 -45.59 -51.69
N GLU A 183 0.36 -46.08 -51.22
CA GLU A 183 -0.74 -45.23 -50.72
C GLU A 183 -0.78 -45.15 -49.18
N LEU A 184 -0.18 -46.13 -48.49
CA LEU A 184 -0.05 -46.17 -47.02
C LEU A 184 1.09 -45.29 -46.47
N THR A 185 1.94 -44.73 -47.34
CA THR A 185 3.06 -43.86 -46.95
C THR A 185 2.63 -42.43 -46.65
N ALA A 186 1.47 -41.98 -47.15
CA ALA A 186 1.03 -40.58 -47.04
C ALA A 186 0.55 -40.20 -45.62
N GLU A 187 -0.08 -41.12 -44.89
CA GLU A 187 -0.57 -40.88 -43.52
C GLU A 187 0.55 -40.92 -42.46
N LEU A 188 1.70 -41.50 -42.79
CA LEU A 188 2.88 -41.56 -41.90
C LEU A 188 3.77 -40.30 -41.99
N LEU A 189 3.55 -39.44 -43.01
CA LEU A 189 4.35 -38.23 -43.27
C LEU A 189 4.13 -37.08 -42.26
N MET A 190 3.19 -37.22 -41.32
CA MET A 190 2.97 -36.19 -40.30
C MET A 190 4.08 -36.12 -39.23
N PHE A 191 4.97 -37.11 -39.18
CA PHE A 191 6.20 -37.05 -38.37
C PHE A 191 7.42 -36.54 -39.15
N THR A 192 7.29 -36.19 -40.45
CA THR A 192 8.42 -35.98 -41.36
C THR A 192 8.57 -34.57 -41.96
N ASP A 193 7.79 -33.56 -41.54
CA ASP A 193 7.98 -32.17 -42.04
C ASP A 193 8.76 -31.26 -41.07
N GLY A 194 9.56 -31.85 -40.18
CA GLY A 194 10.47 -31.12 -39.29
C GLY A 194 9.80 -30.39 -38.10
N TRP A 195 8.58 -30.77 -37.74
CA TRP A 195 7.88 -30.23 -36.57
C TRP A 195 8.19 -31.03 -35.30
N LEU A 196 8.46 -30.34 -34.20
CA LEU A 196 8.68 -30.88 -32.87
C LEU A 196 7.43 -30.70 -32.01
N TYR A 197 6.94 -31.75 -31.37
CA TYR A 197 5.86 -31.65 -30.40
C TYR A 197 6.42 -31.44 -28.98
N SER A 198 5.92 -30.42 -28.27
CA SER A 198 6.26 -30.17 -26.87
C SER A 198 5.19 -29.29 -26.22
N ASN A 199 4.90 -29.49 -24.93
CA ASN A 199 3.95 -28.65 -24.18
C ASN A 199 2.63 -28.38 -24.94
N PHE A 200 2.01 -29.43 -25.50
CA PHE A 200 0.75 -29.37 -26.23
C PHE A 200 0.75 -28.46 -27.47
N SER A 201 1.91 -28.19 -28.06
CA SER A 201 2.05 -27.43 -29.30
C SER A 201 3.09 -28.05 -30.23
N PHE A 202 2.93 -27.80 -31.52
CA PHE A 202 3.92 -28.16 -32.53
C PHE A 202 4.79 -26.95 -32.87
N TYR A 203 6.10 -27.17 -32.97
CA TYR A 203 7.08 -26.13 -33.27
C TYR A 203 7.89 -26.48 -34.50
N PHE A 204 8.09 -25.53 -35.39
CA PHE A 204 9.02 -25.65 -36.50
C PHE A 204 10.18 -24.70 -36.28
N ILE A 205 11.41 -25.20 -36.29
CA ILE A 205 12.62 -24.38 -36.16
C ILE A 205 13.30 -24.29 -37.51
N SER A 206 13.41 -23.07 -38.05
CA SER A 206 14.00 -22.89 -39.36
C SER A 206 15.51 -23.11 -39.37
N SER A 207 16.01 -23.71 -40.44
CA SER A 207 17.45 -23.71 -40.78
C SER A 207 17.83 -22.48 -41.61
N LEU A 208 16.87 -21.95 -42.38
CA LEU A 208 16.99 -20.78 -43.24
C LEU A 208 16.73 -19.47 -42.50
N LYS A 209 17.13 -18.35 -43.11
CA LYS A 209 16.86 -17.01 -42.62
C LYS A 209 15.93 -16.25 -43.57
N LYS A 210 15.00 -15.47 -43.01
CA LYS A 210 13.98 -14.69 -43.74
C LYS A 210 13.67 -13.38 -43.00
N SER A 211 13.04 -12.43 -43.69
CA SER A 211 12.44 -11.26 -43.03
C SER A 211 11.31 -11.67 -42.08
N TRP A 212 10.98 -10.82 -41.12
CA TRP A 212 9.91 -11.13 -40.14
C TRP A 212 8.58 -11.43 -40.84
N THR A 213 8.23 -10.63 -41.86
CA THR A 213 7.01 -10.80 -42.65
C THR A 213 7.00 -12.12 -43.44
N GLU A 214 8.11 -12.49 -44.07
CA GLU A 214 8.21 -13.75 -44.79
C GLU A 214 8.21 -14.97 -43.85
N SER A 215 8.84 -14.84 -42.69
CA SER A 215 8.84 -15.86 -41.64
C SER A 215 7.43 -16.08 -41.08
N ARG A 216 6.70 -15.00 -40.79
CA ARG A 216 5.29 -15.08 -40.38
C ARG A 216 4.44 -15.76 -41.44
N ARG A 217 4.56 -15.31 -42.69
CA ARG A 217 3.86 -15.91 -43.83
C ARG A 217 4.12 -17.42 -43.94
N TYR A 218 5.37 -17.85 -43.78
CA TYR A 218 5.73 -19.27 -43.78
C TYR A 218 4.96 -20.09 -42.73
N CYS A 219 4.82 -19.54 -41.51
CA CYS A 219 4.09 -20.18 -40.42
C CYS A 219 2.58 -20.19 -40.70
N THR A 220 2.01 -19.05 -41.12
CA THR A 220 0.56 -18.93 -41.37
C THR A 220 0.08 -19.81 -42.52
N GLU A 221 0.88 -19.98 -43.57
CA GLU A 221 0.59 -20.91 -44.68
C GLU A 221 0.53 -22.39 -44.24
N ARG A 222 1.02 -22.72 -43.04
CA ARG A 222 1.02 -24.08 -42.45
C ARG A 222 0.04 -24.20 -41.27
N GLY A 223 -0.84 -23.23 -41.10
CA GLY A 223 -1.79 -23.19 -39.98
C GLY A 223 -1.12 -23.03 -38.62
N ALA A 224 -0.01 -22.29 -38.58
CA ALA A 224 0.74 -21.90 -37.39
C ALA A 224 0.91 -20.36 -37.38
N ASP A 225 1.58 -19.79 -36.37
CA ASP A 225 2.09 -18.42 -36.45
C ASP A 225 3.51 -18.38 -35.84
N LEU A 226 4.19 -17.23 -35.85
CA LEU A 226 5.45 -17.07 -35.15
C LEU A 226 5.26 -17.34 -33.65
N ILE A 227 6.27 -17.95 -33.02
CA ILE A 227 6.20 -18.34 -31.60
C ILE A 227 5.88 -17.14 -30.69
N ILE A 228 4.98 -17.38 -29.73
CA ILE A 228 4.64 -16.42 -28.68
C ILE A 228 5.33 -16.84 -27.40
N ILE A 229 6.28 -16.03 -26.92
CA ILE A 229 7.03 -16.30 -25.69
C ILE A 229 6.39 -15.55 -24.54
N ASN A 230 5.40 -16.18 -23.91
CA ASN A 230 4.60 -15.63 -22.82
C ASN A 230 4.93 -16.21 -21.43
N ASN A 231 6.03 -16.94 -21.29
CA ASN A 231 6.54 -17.40 -20.01
C ASN A 231 8.01 -17.81 -20.11
N ARG A 232 8.65 -18.03 -18.94
CA ARG A 232 10.07 -18.43 -18.87
C ARG A 232 10.31 -19.80 -19.48
N GLU A 233 9.39 -20.74 -19.32
CA GLU A 233 9.52 -22.10 -19.87
C GLU A 233 9.64 -22.09 -21.39
N LYS A 234 8.81 -21.31 -22.08
CA LYS A 234 8.88 -21.09 -23.53
C LYS A 234 10.16 -20.35 -23.94
N GLN A 235 10.62 -19.38 -23.16
CA GLN A 235 11.89 -18.70 -23.45
C GLN A 235 13.06 -19.70 -23.42
N GLU A 236 13.13 -20.55 -22.39
CA GLU A 236 14.19 -21.55 -22.27
C GLU A 236 14.07 -22.66 -23.32
N PHE A 237 12.85 -23.07 -23.67
CA PHE A 237 12.60 -23.96 -24.82
C PHE A 237 13.17 -23.36 -26.11
N ALA A 238 12.80 -22.12 -26.44
CA ALA A 238 13.23 -21.48 -27.68
C ALA A 238 14.75 -21.31 -27.74
N LYS A 239 15.40 -20.94 -26.62
CA LYS A 239 16.88 -20.88 -26.51
C LYS A 239 17.56 -22.22 -26.76
N ARG A 240 17.02 -23.32 -26.22
CA ARG A 240 17.60 -24.66 -26.38
C ARG A 240 17.66 -25.08 -27.84
N PHE A 241 16.61 -24.78 -28.61
CA PHE A 241 16.51 -25.20 -30.01
C PHE A 241 17.06 -24.18 -31.01
N SER A 242 17.41 -22.97 -30.57
CA SER A 242 18.03 -21.98 -31.45
C SER A 242 19.50 -22.28 -31.77
N ASN A 243 20.14 -23.21 -31.04
CA ASN A 243 21.55 -23.57 -31.19
C ASN A 243 22.47 -22.34 -31.17
N GLY A 244 22.16 -21.36 -30.31
CA GLY A 244 22.91 -20.12 -30.23
C GLY A 244 22.78 -19.23 -31.46
N ASN A 245 21.67 -19.31 -32.21
CA ASN A 245 21.31 -18.37 -33.27
C ASN A 245 20.18 -17.45 -32.81
N GLU A 246 20.10 -16.27 -33.43
CA GLU A 246 18.97 -15.36 -33.29
C GLU A 246 17.82 -15.80 -34.18
N PHE A 247 16.60 -15.66 -33.65
CA PHE A 247 15.39 -16.03 -34.36
C PHE A 247 14.26 -15.04 -34.10
N TRP A 248 13.44 -14.81 -35.13
CA TRP A 248 12.21 -14.06 -35.04
C TRP A 248 11.21 -14.71 -34.09
N ILE A 249 10.60 -13.88 -33.27
CA ILE A 249 9.42 -14.22 -32.47
C ILE A 249 8.22 -13.42 -32.96
N GLY A 250 7.02 -13.83 -32.56
CA GLY A 250 5.78 -13.21 -32.99
C GLY A 250 5.46 -11.89 -32.29
N LEU A 251 6.44 -11.03 -32.03
CA LEU A 251 6.28 -9.74 -31.34
C LEU A 251 6.69 -8.58 -32.26
N THR A 252 5.83 -7.56 -32.35
CA THR A 252 6.04 -6.35 -33.18
C THR A 252 5.31 -5.15 -32.59
N ASP A 253 5.79 -3.95 -32.83
CA ASP A 253 5.11 -2.67 -32.55
C ASP A 253 4.87 -1.84 -33.82
N SER A 254 4.91 -2.50 -34.99
CA SER A 254 4.75 -1.87 -36.32
C SER A 254 3.42 -1.11 -36.51
N ASP A 255 2.37 -1.47 -35.77
CA ASP A 255 1.09 -0.73 -35.76
C ASP A 255 1.24 0.66 -35.11
N LYS A 256 2.01 0.72 -34.02
CA LYS A 256 2.16 1.90 -33.16
C LYS A 256 3.43 1.76 -32.32
N GLU A 257 4.40 2.61 -32.62
CA GLU A 257 5.67 2.77 -31.90
C GLU A 257 5.50 2.65 -30.38
N GLY A 258 6.26 1.72 -29.78
CA GLY A 258 6.26 1.49 -28.34
C GLY A 258 5.07 0.68 -27.80
N ASN A 259 4.09 0.34 -28.63
CA ASN A 259 3.01 -0.60 -28.28
C ASN A 259 3.24 -1.98 -28.90
N TRP A 260 3.96 -2.83 -28.17
CA TRP A 260 4.29 -4.19 -28.59
C TRP A 260 3.07 -5.13 -28.52
N LYS A 261 2.80 -5.82 -29.63
CA LYS A 261 1.73 -6.80 -29.78
C LYS A 261 2.24 -8.13 -30.30
N TRP A 262 1.65 -9.20 -29.79
CA TRP A 262 1.85 -10.54 -30.32
C TRP A 262 1.07 -10.75 -31.62
N VAL A 263 1.50 -11.72 -32.41
CA VAL A 263 0.85 -12.12 -33.66
C VAL A 263 -0.61 -12.60 -33.48
N ASP A 264 -1.00 -13.00 -32.26
CA ASP A 264 -2.39 -13.32 -31.90
C ASP A 264 -3.24 -12.09 -31.50
N GLY A 265 -2.65 -10.90 -31.56
CA GLY A 265 -3.30 -9.62 -31.25
C GLY A 265 -3.23 -9.22 -29.77
N THR A 266 -2.73 -10.07 -28.88
CA THR A 266 -2.58 -9.72 -27.47
C THR A 266 -1.46 -8.70 -27.26
N GLU A 267 -1.69 -7.70 -26.39
CA GLU A 267 -0.66 -6.71 -26.04
C GLU A 267 0.38 -7.32 -25.07
N LEU A 268 1.63 -6.89 -25.21
CA LEU A 268 2.70 -7.29 -24.30
C LEU A 268 2.46 -6.70 -22.91
N ASN A 269 2.45 -7.54 -21.87
CA ASN A 269 2.43 -7.06 -20.49
C ASN A 269 3.81 -6.51 -20.07
N ILE A 270 4.07 -5.24 -20.39
CA ILE A 270 5.35 -4.54 -20.17
C ILE A 270 5.89 -4.77 -18.74
N LEU A 271 5.05 -4.74 -17.70
CA LEU A 271 5.49 -4.90 -16.30
C LEU A 271 6.14 -6.27 -16.01
N ILE A 272 5.76 -7.31 -16.74
CA ILE A 272 6.29 -8.68 -16.54
C ILE A 272 7.46 -8.95 -17.49
N TYR A 273 7.36 -8.51 -18.74
CA TYR A 273 8.30 -8.89 -19.80
C TYR A 273 9.51 -7.94 -19.94
N THR A 274 9.37 -6.64 -19.64
CA THR A 274 10.47 -5.65 -19.71
C THR A 274 11.62 -5.97 -18.75
N PHE A 275 11.32 -6.54 -17.58
CA PHE A 275 12.37 -6.92 -16.62
C PHE A 275 12.90 -8.35 -16.80
N SER A 276 12.21 -9.20 -17.57
CA SER A 276 12.49 -10.64 -17.59
C SER A 276 13.12 -11.16 -18.87
N PHE A 277 12.89 -10.50 -20.02
CA PHE A 277 13.29 -11.06 -21.31
C PHE A 277 14.02 -10.10 -22.24
N TRP A 278 13.73 -8.81 -22.21
CA TRP A 278 14.51 -7.83 -22.97
C TRP A 278 15.97 -7.82 -22.51
N ARG A 279 16.89 -7.75 -23.47
CA ARG A 279 18.30 -7.56 -23.15
C ARG A 279 18.48 -6.16 -22.53
N SER A 280 19.44 -6.02 -21.62
CA SER A 280 19.77 -4.72 -21.04
C SER A 280 20.04 -3.68 -22.13
N GLY A 281 19.29 -2.57 -22.09
CA GLY A 281 19.35 -1.48 -23.06
C GLY A 281 18.33 -1.55 -24.20
N GLU A 282 17.51 -2.61 -24.28
CA GLU A 282 16.50 -2.80 -25.31
C GLU A 282 15.06 -2.58 -24.77
N PRO A 283 14.08 -2.28 -25.64
CA PRO A 283 14.24 -1.94 -27.07
C PRO A 283 14.82 -0.53 -27.28
N ASN A 284 15.63 -0.32 -28.33
CA ASN A 284 16.33 0.96 -28.56
C ASN A 284 16.18 1.57 -29.96
N GLY A 285 15.67 0.82 -30.92
CA GLY A 285 15.69 1.21 -32.33
C GLY A 285 14.59 2.19 -32.74
N LYS A 286 13.67 2.50 -31.82
CA LYS A 286 12.53 3.40 -32.04
C LYS A 286 11.74 2.95 -33.29
N SER A 287 11.24 3.90 -34.08
CA SER A 287 10.51 3.64 -35.32
C SER A 287 11.29 2.90 -36.41
N GLY A 288 12.60 2.70 -36.24
CA GLY A 288 13.45 1.96 -37.18
C GLY A 288 13.45 0.45 -36.97
N GLU A 289 13.11 -0.04 -35.78
CA GLU A 289 13.24 -1.45 -35.40
C GLU A 289 11.94 -1.97 -34.79
N ASN A 290 11.01 -2.42 -35.64
CA ASN A 290 9.66 -2.75 -35.20
C ASN A 290 9.39 -4.25 -34.99
N CYS A 291 10.42 -5.10 -35.05
CA CYS A 291 10.29 -6.57 -35.00
C CYS A 291 11.31 -7.18 -34.04
N VAL A 292 10.94 -8.24 -33.34
CA VAL A 292 11.77 -8.76 -32.23
C VAL A 292 12.44 -10.08 -32.56
N VAL A 293 13.76 -10.14 -32.35
CA VAL A 293 14.50 -11.39 -32.26
C VAL A 293 14.71 -11.81 -30.81
N SER A 294 14.79 -13.11 -30.57
CA SER A 294 15.24 -13.67 -29.28
C SER A 294 16.61 -14.33 -29.43
N PHE A 295 17.43 -14.20 -28.39
CA PHE A 295 18.76 -14.81 -28.28
C PHE A 295 19.04 -15.32 -26.85
N SER A 296 20.22 -15.93 -26.63
CA SER A 296 20.64 -16.41 -25.31
C SER A 296 20.66 -15.30 -24.25
N SER A 297 20.98 -14.06 -24.65
CA SER A 297 21.07 -12.88 -23.78
C SER A 297 19.75 -12.10 -23.61
N GLY A 298 18.66 -12.52 -24.26
CA GLY A 298 17.37 -11.84 -24.22
C GLY A 298 16.86 -11.41 -25.60
N TRP A 299 15.80 -10.61 -25.59
CA TRP A 299 15.14 -10.06 -26.77
C TRP A 299 15.77 -8.75 -27.20
N ARG A 300 15.75 -8.49 -28.52
CA ARG A 300 16.17 -7.25 -29.15
C ARG A 300 15.22 -6.90 -30.28
N ASP A 301 14.95 -5.61 -30.45
CA ASP A 301 14.27 -5.10 -31.62
C ASP A 301 15.25 -5.00 -32.79
N HIS A 302 14.73 -5.21 -33.99
CA HIS A 302 15.46 -5.12 -35.26
C HIS A 302 14.55 -4.64 -36.39
N PRO A 303 15.13 -4.10 -37.49
CA PRO A 303 14.37 -3.79 -38.68
C PRO A 303 13.76 -5.09 -39.22
N CYS A 304 12.44 -5.07 -39.46
CA CYS A 304 11.68 -6.24 -39.87
C CYS A 304 12.18 -6.91 -41.17
N ASN A 305 12.88 -6.16 -42.01
CA ASN A 305 13.45 -6.63 -43.28
C ASN A 305 14.75 -7.42 -43.12
N ASN A 306 15.35 -7.44 -41.94
CA ASN A 306 16.57 -8.21 -41.68
C ASN A 306 16.28 -9.72 -41.76
N ALA A 307 17.28 -10.50 -42.17
CA ALA A 307 17.12 -11.95 -42.31
C ALA A 307 17.59 -12.68 -41.05
N PHE A 308 16.65 -13.29 -40.31
CA PHE A 308 16.93 -14.15 -39.16
C PHE A 308 16.23 -15.50 -39.31
N ARG A 309 16.64 -16.48 -38.50
CA ARG A 309 15.87 -17.72 -38.36
C ARG A 309 14.51 -17.40 -37.76
N TRP A 310 13.57 -18.33 -37.77
CA TRP A 310 12.27 -18.14 -37.13
C TRP A 310 11.80 -19.45 -36.52
N ILE A 311 10.89 -19.32 -35.55
CA ILE A 311 10.21 -20.46 -34.96
C ILE A 311 8.71 -20.28 -35.15
N CYS A 312 8.06 -21.29 -35.74
CA CYS A 312 6.60 -21.35 -35.79
C CYS A 312 6.07 -22.09 -34.57
N GLU A 313 4.89 -21.70 -34.11
CA GLU A 313 4.09 -22.38 -33.08
C GLU A 313 2.70 -22.66 -33.64
N LYS A 314 2.27 -23.93 -33.55
CA LYS A 314 0.92 -24.37 -33.85
C LYS A 314 0.32 -24.97 -32.58
N LYS A 315 -0.66 -24.29 -32.02
CA LYS A 315 -1.39 -24.76 -30.83
C LYS A 315 -2.21 -25.99 -31.21
N THR A 316 -2.18 -27.01 -30.36
CA THR A 316 -3.15 -28.12 -30.47
C THR A 316 -4.46 -27.61 -29.90
N LEU A 317 -5.57 -27.76 -30.63
CA LEU A 317 -6.89 -27.34 -30.15
C LEU A 317 -7.30 -28.24 -28.96
N SER A 318 -7.04 -27.78 -27.73
CA SER A 318 -7.56 -28.38 -26.51
C SER A 318 -8.72 -27.58 -25.90
N ASN A 319 -9.38 -26.71 -26.67
CA ASN A 319 -10.44 -25.81 -26.15
C ASN A 319 -11.66 -25.57 -27.06
N GLU A 320 -11.96 -26.45 -28.03
CA GLU A 320 -13.27 -26.41 -28.74
C GLU A 320 -14.37 -27.27 -28.10
N LEU A 321 -14.14 -27.86 -26.91
CA LEU A 321 -15.15 -28.66 -26.21
C LEU A 321 -15.87 -27.95 -25.04
N HIS A 322 -15.88 -26.60 -25.01
CA HIS A 322 -16.51 -25.88 -23.89
C HIS A 322 -17.58 -24.82 -24.21
N ILE A 323 -18.12 -24.76 -25.43
CA ILE A 323 -19.32 -23.95 -25.70
C ILE A 323 -20.21 -24.64 -26.75
N LYS A 324 -20.91 -25.72 -26.38
CA LYS A 324 -22.22 -26.13 -26.94
C LYS A 324 -22.92 -27.14 -26.00
N THR A 325 -23.26 -26.71 -24.79
CA THR A 325 -24.29 -27.37 -23.97
C THR A 325 -24.92 -26.35 -23.04
N THR A 326 -25.85 -25.57 -23.58
CA THR A 326 -26.98 -24.97 -22.85
C THR A 326 -27.91 -24.38 -23.90
N ASP A 327 -28.67 -25.26 -24.53
CA ASP A 327 -29.96 -24.97 -25.16
C ASP A 327 -30.64 -26.32 -25.37
N MET A 328 -31.29 -26.82 -24.31
CA MET A 328 -32.44 -27.72 -24.40
C MET A 328 -33.23 -27.68 -23.10
#